data_AF-A0A2I1YYN3-F1
#
_entry.id   AF-A0A2I1YYN3-F1
#
_cell.length_a   1.000
_cell.length_b   1.000
_cell.length_c   1.000
_cell.angle_alpha   90.00
_cell.angle_beta   90.00
_cell.angle_gamma   90.00
#
_symmetry.space_group_name_H-M   'P 1'
#
loop_
_entity.id
_entity.type
_entity.pdbx_description
1 polymer ?
#
loop_
_entity_poly.entity_id
_entity_poly.type
_entity_poly.pdbx_seq_one_letter_code
_entity_poly.pdbx_strand_id
1 'polypeptide(L)'
;MNCLTLQTAGLLLGVSDSKDFETGIIVGATFQIGSRTANGRFTTHSIKVMNVNASDFMKYLDSVVTLALSNATISAYSSGNSASLSIKAESVKVSQAS
;
A
#
# COMPACT_ATOMS: atom_id res chain seq x y z
N MET A 1 -7.73 15.71 13.76
CA MET A 1 -6.98 14.80 12.87
C MET A 1 -7.83 14.62 11.62
N ASN A 2 -7.37 15.08 10.46
CA ASN A 2 -8.11 14.89 9.21
C ASN A 2 -7.79 13.49 8.69
N CYS A 3 -8.73 12.58 8.85
CA CYS A 3 -8.72 11.25 8.27
C CYS A 3 -8.79 11.39 6.74
N LEU A 4 -7.68 11.12 6.03
CA LEU A 4 -7.70 11.11 4.56
C LEU A 4 -8.33 9.80 4.08
N THR A 5 -9.29 9.91 3.17
CA THR A 5 -9.71 8.80 2.31
C THR A 5 -8.88 8.86 1.03
N LEU A 6 -8.13 7.80 0.75
CA LEU A 6 -7.25 7.72 -0.40
C LEU A 6 -7.69 6.58 -1.31
N GLN A 7 -7.73 6.85 -2.60
CA GLN A 7 -7.95 5.81 -3.60
C GLN A 7 -6.73 5.76 -4.51
N THR A 8 -6.14 4.58 -4.62
CA THR A 8 -5.00 4.33 -5.51
C THR A 8 -5.25 3.08 -6.33
N ALA A 9 -4.88 3.12 -7.61
CA ALA A 9 -4.99 1.99 -8.51
C ALA A 9 -3.62 1.65 -9.10
N GLY A 10 -3.35 0.36 -9.26
CA GLY A 10 -2.11 -0.11 -9.87
C GLY A 10 -1.97 -1.61 -9.80
N LEU A 11 -0.84 -2.09 -10.30
CA LEU A 11 -0.49 -3.51 -10.25
C LEU A 11 -0.04 -3.87 -8.84
N LEU A 12 -0.67 -4.87 -8.23
CA LEU A 12 -0.20 -5.40 -6.94
C LEU A 12 1.01 -6.30 -7.16
N LEU A 13 2.19 -5.77 -6.87
CA LEU A 13 3.47 -6.45 -7.05
C LEU A 13 3.83 -7.37 -5.89
N GLY A 14 3.32 -7.06 -4.70
CA GLY A 14 3.69 -7.78 -3.50
C GLY A 14 2.79 -7.45 -2.32
N VAL A 15 2.54 -8.46 -1.49
CA VAL A 15 1.91 -8.32 -0.19
C VAL A 15 2.80 -9.01 0.83
N SER A 16 3.12 -8.33 1.93
CA SER A 16 3.91 -8.88 3.02
C SER A 16 3.31 -8.52 4.37
N ASP A 17 3.61 -9.30 5.41
CA ASP A 17 3.18 -8.98 6.77
C ASP A 17 3.90 -7.72 7.27
N SER A 18 3.13 -6.78 7.81
CA SER A 18 3.68 -5.64 8.55
C SER A 18 3.86 -6.06 10.00
N LYS A 19 5.11 -6.15 10.44
CA LYS A 19 5.47 -6.41 11.84
C LYS A 19 5.73 -5.11 12.58
N ASP A 20 5.35 -5.08 13.85
CA ASP A 20 5.82 -4.07 14.77
C ASP A 20 7.32 -4.30 15.03
N PHE A 21 8.10 -3.23 15.01
CA PHE A 21 9.54 -3.31 15.23
C PHE A 21 9.89 -3.60 16.70
N GLU A 22 9.09 -3.10 17.64
CA GLU A 22 9.36 -3.25 19.08
C GLU A 22 8.89 -4.60 19.62
N THR A 23 7.76 -5.11 19.14
CA THR A 23 7.15 -6.34 19.66
C THR A 23 7.31 -7.55 18.75
N GLY A 24 7.68 -7.36 17.47
CA GLY A 24 7.78 -8.43 16.48
C GLY A 24 6.43 -9.04 16.07
N ILE A 25 5.32 -8.55 16.64
CA ILE A 25 3.96 -9.02 16.36
C ILE A 25 3.54 -8.53 14.97
N ILE A 26 2.82 -9.37 14.23
CA ILE A 26 2.19 -8.97 12.96
C ILE A 26 1.03 -8.03 13.30
N VAL A 27 1.17 -6.77 12.90
CA VAL A 27 0.19 -5.69 13.18
C VAL A 27 -0.60 -5.29 11.94
N GLY A 28 -0.31 -5.89 10.78
CA GLY A 28 -1.03 -5.59 9.54
C GLY A 28 -0.38 -6.20 8.31
N ALA A 29 -0.67 -5.61 7.15
CA ALA A 29 -0.09 -5.98 5.86
C ALA A 29 0.53 -4.78 5.15
N THR A 30 1.58 -5.02 4.37
CA THR A 30 2.22 -4.05 3.49
C THR A 30 1.96 -4.46 2.04
N PHE A 31 1.36 -3.57 1.29
CA PHE A 31 1.09 -3.71 -0.13
C PHE A 31 2.12 -2.91 -0.92
N GLN A 32 2.67 -3.52 -1.96
CA GLN A 32 3.50 -2.84 -2.94
C GLN A 32 2.70 -2.68 -4.23
N ILE A 33 2.28 -1.45 -4.50
CA ILE A 33 1.55 -1.10 -5.72
C ILE A 33 2.50 -0.47 -6.72
N GLY A 34 2.64 -1.09 -7.87
CA GLY A 34 3.33 -0.54 -9.03
C GLY A 34 2.37 0.27 -9.89
N SER A 35 2.79 1.48 -10.26
CA SER A 35 2.11 2.31 -11.25
C SER A 35 3.12 2.79 -12.29
N ARG A 36 2.65 3.05 -13.51
CA ARG A 36 3.43 3.76 -14.52
C ARG A 36 2.99 5.21 -14.53
N THR A 37 3.93 6.11 -14.32
CA THR A 37 3.70 7.54 -14.50
C THR A 37 3.44 7.86 -15.97
N ALA A 38 2.76 8.98 -16.25
CA ALA A 38 2.51 9.45 -17.62
C ALA A 38 3.79 9.57 -18.47
N ASN A 39 4.95 9.73 -17.81
CA ASN A 39 6.26 9.84 -18.45
C ASN A 39 6.93 8.47 -18.69
N GLY A 40 6.21 7.36 -18.50
CA GLY A 40 6.69 6.00 -18.72
C GLY A 40 7.59 5.44 -17.61
N ARG A 41 7.90 6.22 -16.56
CA ARG A 41 8.69 5.74 -15.42
C ARG A 41 7.84 4.86 -14.52
N PHE A 42 8.42 3.76 -14.06
CA PHE A 42 7.81 2.87 -13.09
C PHE A 42 7.98 3.44 -11.68
N THR A 43 6.89 3.53 -10.93
CA THR A 43 6.87 4.00 -9.55
C THR A 43 6.22 2.95 -8.68
N THR A 44 6.83 2.70 -7.52
CA THR A 44 6.29 1.79 -6.51
C THR A 44 5.84 2.58 -5.30
N HIS A 45 4.66 2.25 -4.80
CA HIS A 45 4.09 2.83 -3.60
C HIS A 45 3.96 1.73 -2.55
N SER A 46 4.50 1.97 -1.36
CA SER A 46 4.38 1.05 -0.25
C SER A 46 3.23 1.50 0.66
N ILE A 47 2.22 0.67 0.79
CA ILE A 47 1.01 0.98 1.53
C ILE A 47 0.94 0.00 2.70
N LYS A 48 1.13 0.49 3.91
CA LYS A 48 0.96 -0.26 5.15
C LYS A 48 -0.47 -0.11 5.64
N VAL A 49 -1.17 -1.21 5.86
CA VAL A 49 -2.51 -1.21 6.42
C VAL A 49 -2.48 -1.98 7.73
N MET A 50 -3.00 -1.36 8.78
CA MET A 50 -3.04 -1.96 10.12
C MET A 50 -4.24 -2.91 10.25
N ASN A 51 -4.15 -3.88 11.17
CA ASN A 51 -5.25 -4.77 11.54
C ASN A 51 -5.83 -5.59 10.37
N VAL A 52 -4.99 -5.93 9.39
CA VAL A 52 -5.36 -6.77 8.24
C VAL A 52 -4.31 -7.86 8.02
N ASN A 53 -4.73 -9.04 7.55
CA ASN A 53 -3.82 -10.15 7.26
C ASN A 53 -3.36 -10.10 5.81
N ALA A 54 -2.06 -10.29 5.55
CA ALA A 54 -1.52 -10.30 4.19
C ALA A 54 -2.14 -11.42 3.33
N SER A 55 -2.39 -12.58 3.94
CA SER A 55 -2.91 -13.78 3.26
C SER A 55 -4.23 -13.55 2.51
N ASP A 56 -5.11 -12.70 3.05
CA ASP A 56 -6.41 -12.39 2.45
C ASP A 56 -6.29 -11.66 1.10
N PHE A 57 -5.13 -11.03 0.88
CA PHE A 57 -4.86 -10.22 -0.32
C PHE A 57 -3.83 -10.84 -1.27
N MET A 58 -3.19 -11.95 -0.90
CA MET A 58 -2.26 -12.66 -1.79
C MET A 58 -2.95 -13.13 -3.08
N LYS A 59 -4.26 -13.39 -3.04
CA LYS A 59 -5.06 -13.73 -4.23
C LYS A 59 -5.12 -12.64 -5.30
N TYR A 60 -4.78 -11.40 -4.94
CA TYR A 60 -4.77 -10.26 -5.85
C TYR A 60 -3.37 -9.95 -6.40
N LEU A 61 -2.36 -10.76 -6.08
CA LEU A 61 -1.02 -10.61 -6.65
C LEU A 61 -1.07 -10.66 -8.18
N ASP A 62 -0.19 -9.88 -8.81
CA ASP A 62 -0.09 -9.72 -10.27
C ASP A 62 -1.35 -9.20 -10.96
N SER A 63 -2.34 -8.73 -10.19
CA SER A 63 -3.59 -8.16 -10.70
C SER A 63 -3.61 -6.65 -10.55
N VAL A 64 -4.32 -5.97 -11.47
CA VAL A 64 -4.60 -4.55 -11.34
C VAL A 64 -5.70 -4.37 -10.31
N VAL A 65 -5.35 -3.76 -9.18
CA VAL A 65 -6.25 -3.51 -8.06
C VAL A 65 -6.43 -2.03 -7.81
N THR A 66 -7.62 -1.68 -7.34
CA THR A 66 -7.92 -0.40 -6.74
C THR A 66 -8.02 -0.60 -5.23
N LEU A 67 -7.19 0.12 -4.49
CA LEU A 67 -7.21 0.17 -3.03
C LEU A 67 -7.89 1.45 -2.59
N ALA A 68 -9.02 1.30 -1.89
CA ALA A 68 -9.66 2.40 -1.15
C ALA A 68 -9.23 2.30 0.31
N LEU A 69 -8.43 3.27 0.75
CA LEU A 69 -7.85 3.38 2.08
C LEU A 69 -8.64 4.39 2.91
N SER A 70 -9.03 4.01 4.12
CA SER A 70 -9.69 4.92 5.06
C SER A 70 -8.78 5.24 6.23
N ASN A 71 -8.90 6.48 6.73
CA ASN A 71 -8.09 7.02 7.82
C ASN A 71 -6.58 6.84 7.55
N ALA A 72 -6.17 7.27 6.35
CA ALA A 72 -4.80 7.08 5.88
C ALA A 72 -3.93 8.31 6.14
N THR A 73 -2.67 8.05 6.52
CA THR A 73 -1.60 9.02 6.67
C THR A 73 -0.58 8.80 5.57
N ILE A 74 -0.16 9.87 4.90
CA ILE A 74 0.86 9.81 3.84
C ILE A 74 2.17 10.34 4.41
N SER A 75 3.23 9.56 4.28
CA SER A 75 4.60 9.95 4.57
C SER A 75 5.43 9.85 3.29
N ALA A 76 5.88 11.00 2.78
CA ALA A 76 6.80 11.05 1.66
C ALA A 76 8.25 11.06 2.19
N TYR A 77 9.08 10.17 1.65
CA TYR A 77 10.48 10.08 1.97
C TYR A 77 11.30 10.29 0.70
N SER A 78 12.08 11.36 0.67
CA SER A 78 13.11 11.56 -0.36
C SER A 78 14.46 11.11 0.19
N SER A 79 15.06 10.12 -0.44
CA SER A 79 16.39 9.59 -0.10
C SER A 79 17.28 9.63 -1.34
N GLY A 80 18.24 10.56 -1.37
CA GLY A 80 19.11 10.77 -2.53
C GLY A 80 18.30 11.15 -3.78
N ASN A 81 18.44 10.37 -4.86
CA ASN A 81 17.74 10.59 -6.13
C ASN A 81 16.39 9.83 -6.22
N SER A 82 15.93 9.24 -5.12
CA SER A 82 14.71 8.43 -5.05
C SER A 82 13.67 9.07 -4.14
N ALA A 83 12.44 9.19 -4.63
CA ALA A 83 11.28 9.54 -3.83
C ALA A 83 10.44 8.29 -3.58
N SER A 84 10.18 7.98 -2.32
CA SER A 84 9.33 6.88 -1.88
C SER A 84 8.12 7.44 -1.16
N LEU A 85 6.95 6.89 -1.48
CA LEU A 85 5.69 7.24 -0.82
C LEU A 85 5.28 6.07 0.07
N SER A 86 5.18 6.33 1.37
CA SER A 86 4.61 5.39 2.34
C SER A 86 3.23 5.86 2.75
N ILE A 87 2.23 5.01 2.62
CA ILE A 87 0.87 5.31 3.05
C ILE A 87 0.53 4.36 4.19
N LYS A 88 0.16 4.89 5.36
CA LYS A 88 -0.32 4.09 6.49
C LYS A 88 -1.83 4.23 6.60
N ALA A 89 -2.61 3.17 6.53
CA ALA A 89 -4.07 3.20 6.65
C ALA A 89 -4.58 2.28 7.75
N GLU A 90 -5.77 2.58 8.28
CA GLU A 90 -6.44 1.74 9.27
C GLU A 90 -7.28 0.64 8.63
N SER A 91 -7.86 0.91 7.46
CA SER A 91 -8.60 -0.08 6.70
C SER A 91 -8.36 0.06 5.21
N VAL A 92 -8.52 -1.07 4.50
CA VAL A 92 -8.38 -1.14 3.05
C VAL A 92 -9.52 -1.95 2.46
N LYS A 93 -10.11 -1.43 1.39
CA LYS A 93 -11.03 -2.17 0.52
C LYS A 93 -10.36 -2.34 -0.83
N VAL A 94 -10.18 -3.59 -1.24
CA VAL A 94 -9.56 -3.95 -2.52
C VAL A 94 -10.64 -4.32 -3.51
N SER A 95 -10.64 -3.69 -4.68
CA SER A 95 -11.46 -4.06 -5.82
C SER A 95 -10.56 -4.30 -7.04
N GLN A 96 -10.70 -5.46 -7.67
CA GLN A 96 -9.99 -5.79 -8.90
C GLN A 96 -10.71 -5.16 -10.09
N ALA A 97 -9.96 -4.61 -11.05
CA ALA A 97 -10.52 -4.23 -12.33
C ALA A 97 -10.83 -5.52 -13.12
N SER A 98 -12.10 -5.76 -13.42
CA SER A 98 -12.55 -6.85 -14.29
C SER A 98 -12.07 -6.70 -15.72
#